data_AF-A0A2M7GW56-F1
#
_entry.id   AF-A0A2M7GW56-F1
#
_cell.length_a   1.000
_cell.length_b   1.000
_cell.length_c   1.000
_cell.angle_alpha   90.00
_cell.angle_beta   90.00
_cell.angle_gamma   90.00
#
_symmetry.space_group_name_H-M   'P 1'
#
loop_
_entity.id
_entity.type
_entity.pdbx_description
1 polymer ?
#
loop_
_entity_poly.entity_id
_entity_poly.type
_entity_poly.pdbx_seq_one_letter_code
_entity_poly.pdbx_strand_id
1 'polypeptide(L)'
;MDGVRTRAHGEPFFLAMMLVLAALVVAGFGPSFYFPDADRSVLSPALKIHGVIFSLWMLLLTTQASLIPAGRYGLHKVMGLMSLPLAAAMIVFGFLAIGDAYARGVDSFGSPEQFVIVPFMDIVGFAGIYFTGLLFRGRPATHKRLMLLATVYAILPATARIGIFYFANEFIGLILQIILFLAVMAYDLASRRALHPATLTVFGLSLLRVGLLFGIGPSAAWAGLVRSVLG
;
A
#
# COMPACT_ATOMS: atom_id res chain seq x y z
N MET A 1 43.18 -14.67 -13.53
CA MET A 1 42.21 -14.30 -14.60
C MET A 1 41.35 -15.54 -14.76
N ASP A 2 40.11 -15.66 -14.32
CA ASP A 2 39.03 -14.68 -14.22
C ASP A 2 38.14 -14.94 -13.01
N GLY A 3 37.90 -13.90 -12.22
CA GLY A 3 36.91 -13.93 -11.15
C GLY A 3 35.51 -13.94 -11.77
N VAL A 4 34.81 -15.06 -11.65
CA VAL A 4 33.37 -15.15 -11.92
C VAL A 4 32.67 -14.19 -10.96
N ARG A 5 32.49 -12.95 -11.40
CA ARG A 5 31.56 -12.01 -10.78
C ARG A 5 30.17 -12.59 -11.00
N THR A 6 29.70 -13.42 -10.07
CA THR A 6 28.29 -13.77 -9.97
C THR A 6 27.53 -12.46 -9.82
N ARG A 7 26.98 -11.93 -10.92
CA ARG A 7 26.03 -10.83 -10.84
C ARG A 7 24.89 -11.37 -9.97
N ALA A 8 24.62 -10.72 -8.85
CA ALA A 8 23.43 -11.02 -8.08
C ALA A 8 22.23 -10.79 -9.01
N HIS A 9 21.67 -11.86 -9.58
CA HIS A 9 20.49 -11.77 -10.42
C HIS A 9 19.34 -11.32 -9.51
N GLY A 10 18.68 -10.22 -9.88
CA GLY A 10 17.53 -9.72 -9.12
C GLY A 10 16.46 -10.82 -8.97
N GLU A 11 15.91 -10.98 -7.77
CA GLU A 11 14.88 -11.97 -7.52
C GLU A 11 13.56 -11.57 -8.23
N PRO A 12 13.09 -12.34 -9.23
CA PRO A 12 11.97 -11.96 -10.09
C PRO A 12 10.65 -11.79 -9.32
N PHE A 13 10.53 -12.46 -8.16
CA PHE A 13 9.39 -12.36 -7.25
C PHE A 13 9.02 -10.90 -6.93
N PHE A 14 10.00 -10.04 -6.64
CA PHE A 14 9.68 -8.66 -6.24
C PHE A 14 9.10 -7.84 -7.38
N LEU A 15 9.62 -8.01 -8.61
CA LEU A 15 9.04 -7.37 -9.79
C LEU A 15 7.64 -7.93 -10.08
N ALA A 16 7.45 -9.25 -10.02
CA ALA A 16 6.15 -9.88 -10.23
C ALA A 16 5.11 -9.36 -9.22
N MET A 17 5.47 -9.24 -7.94
CA MET A 17 4.59 -8.67 -6.91
C MET A 17 4.27 -7.20 -7.17
N MET A 18 5.22 -6.37 -7.62
CA MET A 18 4.93 -4.98 -7.97
C MET A 18 3.95 -4.88 -9.14
N LEU A 19 4.07 -5.75 -10.14
CA LEU A 19 3.14 -5.83 -11.26
C LEU A 19 1.74 -6.29 -10.81
N VAL A 20 1.66 -7.29 -9.93
CA VAL A 20 0.38 -7.74 -9.33
C VAL A 20 -0.28 -6.60 -8.56
N LEU A 21 0.47 -5.88 -7.72
CA LEU A 21 -0.05 -4.74 -6.99
C LEU A 21 -0.54 -3.63 -7.94
N ALA A 22 0.21 -3.34 -9.01
CA ALA A 22 -0.20 -2.35 -10.00
C ALA A 22 -1.50 -2.76 -10.71
N ALA A 23 -1.62 -4.03 -11.08
CA ALA A 23 -2.84 -4.58 -11.67
C ALA A 23 -4.03 -4.49 -10.72
N LEU A 24 -3.84 -4.80 -9.42
CA LEU A 24 -4.90 -4.67 -8.41
C LEU A 24 -5.32 -3.21 -8.21
N VAL A 25 -4.38 -2.26 -8.23
CA VAL A 25 -4.70 -0.82 -8.17
C VAL A 25 -5.52 -0.40 -9.39
N VAL A 26 -5.13 -0.82 -10.60
CA VAL A 26 -5.88 -0.52 -11.83
C VAL A 26 -7.26 -1.16 -11.81
N ALA A 27 -7.38 -2.42 -11.38
CA ALA A 27 -8.67 -3.11 -11.31
C ALA A 27 -9.60 -2.49 -10.25
N GLY A 28 -9.08 -2.18 -9.07
CA GLY A 28 -9.87 -1.60 -7.97
C GLY A 28 -10.30 -0.16 -8.23
N PHE A 29 -9.43 0.66 -8.82
CA PHE A 29 -9.74 2.07 -9.09
C PHE A 29 -10.19 2.34 -10.52
N GLY A 30 -10.21 1.34 -11.39
CA GLY A 30 -10.63 1.44 -12.80
C GLY A 30 -11.97 2.16 -12.94
N PRO A 31 -13.07 1.61 -12.38
CA PRO A 31 -14.42 2.19 -12.53
C PRO A 31 -14.60 3.58 -11.89
N SER A 32 -13.71 3.98 -10.97
CA SER A 32 -13.83 5.24 -10.24
C SER A 32 -12.87 6.34 -10.70
N PHE A 33 -11.72 5.97 -11.30
CA PHE A 33 -10.62 6.89 -11.55
C PHE A 33 -10.04 6.77 -12.97
N TYR A 34 -9.65 5.57 -13.40
CA TYR A 34 -8.98 5.39 -14.71
C TYR A 34 -9.97 5.35 -15.88
N PHE A 35 -11.13 4.73 -15.66
CA PHE A 35 -12.20 4.53 -16.64
C PHE A 35 -13.55 4.87 -15.96
N PRO A 36 -13.75 6.14 -15.56
CA PRO A 36 -14.95 6.52 -14.82
C PRO A 36 -16.19 6.47 -15.72
N ASP A 37 -17.22 5.76 -15.26
CA ASP A 37 -18.56 5.84 -15.88
C ASP A 37 -19.28 7.12 -15.45
N ALA A 38 -20.30 7.56 -16.21
CA ALA A 38 -21.02 8.80 -15.98
C ALA A 38 -21.53 8.96 -14.54
N ASP A 39 -22.03 7.87 -13.93
CA ASP A 39 -22.57 7.84 -12.57
C ASP A 39 -21.50 7.93 -11.46
N ARG A 40 -20.21 7.72 -11.79
CA ARG A 40 -19.09 7.63 -10.83
C ARG A 40 -18.07 8.77 -10.99
N SER A 41 -18.38 9.75 -11.84
CA SER A 41 -17.41 10.68 -12.43
C SER A 41 -17.08 11.94 -11.61
N VAL A 42 -17.76 12.20 -10.48
CA VAL A 42 -17.53 13.43 -9.70
C VAL A 42 -16.51 13.18 -8.57
N LEU A 43 -15.25 13.00 -8.96
CA LEU A 43 -14.14 13.07 -8.00
C LEU A 43 -13.80 14.53 -7.67
N SER A 44 -13.64 14.83 -6.39
CA SER A 44 -13.08 16.12 -5.96
C SER A 44 -11.65 16.30 -6.51
N PRO A 45 -11.18 17.55 -6.67
CA PRO A 45 -9.80 17.81 -7.09
C PRO A 45 -8.77 17.09 -6.21
N ALA A 46 -9.02 17.03 -4.89
CA ALA A 46 -8.15 16.32 -3.94
C ALA A 46 -8.04 14.82 -4.26
N LEU A 47 -9.16 14.16 -4.55
CA LEU A 47 -9.17 12.74 -4.92
C LEU A 47 -8.53 12.48 -6.30
N LYS A 48 -8.67 13.42 -7.24
CA LYS A 48 -7.98 13.31 -8.53
C LYS A 48 -6.47 13.34 -8.35
N ILE A 49 -5.96 14.31 -7.58
CA ILE A 49 -4.53 14.43 -7.30
C ILE A 49 -4.03 13.23 -6.48
N HIS A 50 -4.78 12.78 -5.48
CA HIS A 50 -4.50 11.56 -4.72
C HIS A 50 -4.32 10.35 -5.67
N GLY A 51 -5.28 10.12 -6.58
CA GLY A 51 -5.20 9.03 -7.55
C GLY A 51 -3.96 9.10 -8.43
N VAL A 52 -3.60 10.30 -8.94
CA VAL A 52 -2.38 10.50 -9.73
C VAL A 52 -1.12 10.18 -8.91
N ILE A 53 -1.02 10.68 -7.68
CA ILE A 53 0.14 10.46 -6.80
C ILE A 53 0.35 8.96 -6.55
N PHE A 54 -0.71 8.23 -6.22
CA PHE A 54 -0.61 6.78 -5.97
C PHE A 54 -0.36 5.99 -7.26
N SER A 55 -0.81 6.47 -8.43
CA SER A 55 -0.44 5.92 -9.73
C SER A 55 1.07 6.06 -9.99
N LEU A 56 1.62 7.25 -9.72
CA LEU A 56 3.06 7.52 -9.83
C LEU A 56 3.87 6.65 -8.86
N TRP A 57 3.35 6.37 -7.66
CA TRP A 57 3.99 5.45 -6.72
C TRP A 57 4.13 4.05 -7.30
N MET A 58 3.06 3.51 -7.89
CA MET A 58 3.09 2.19 -8.52
C MET A 58 4.04 2.15 -9.72
N LEU A 59 4.07 3.20 -10.54
CA LEU A 59 5.01 3.33 -11.65
C LEU A 59 6.46 3.37 -11.15
N LEU A 60 6.73 4.17 -10.13
CA LEU A 60 8.06 4.30 -9.54
C LEU A 60 8.54 2.95 -8.98
N LEU A 61 7.75 2.28 -8.15
CA LEU A 61 8.15 1.00 -7.54
C LEU A 61 8.33 -0.12 -8.56
N THR A 62 7.45 -0.21 -9.56
CA THR A 62 7.60 -1.19 -10.64
C THR A 62 8.88 -0.94 -11.42
N THR A 63 9.20 0.33 -11.70
CA THR A 63 10.47 0.72 -12.32
C THR A 63 11.65 0.39 -11.40
N GLN A 64 11.59 0.71 -10.11
CA GLN A 64 12.66 0.39 -9.16
C GLN A 64 12.94 -1.12 -9.11
N ALA A 65 11.90 -1.95 -9.11
CA ALA A 65 12.02 -3.40 -9.09
C ALA A 65 12.61 -3.97 -10.40
N SER A 66 12.36 -3.34 -11.55
CA SER A 66 12.90 -3.79 -12.85
C SER A 66 14.36 -3.39 -13.08
N LEU A 67 14.83 -2.31 -12.45
CA LEU A 67 16.22 -1.85 -12.57
C LEU A 67 17.24 -2.81 -11.96
N ILE A 68 16.85 -3.55 -10.91
CA ILE A 68 17.73 -4.50 -10.20
C ILE A 68 18.12 -5.70 -11.09
N PRO A 69 17.19 -6.50 -11.65
CA PRO A 69 17.57 -7.58 -12.57
C PRO A 69 18.25 -7.07 -13.85
N ALA A 70 17.97 -5.83 -14.27
CA ALA A 70 18.65 -5.18 -15.39
C ALA A 70 20.09 -4.70 -15.05
N GLY A 71 20.56 -4.88 -13.81
CA GLY A 71 21.89 -4.44 -13.37
C GLY A 71 22.07 -2.92 -13.29
N ARG A 72 20.99 -2.15 -13.36
CA ARG A 72 20.98 -0.67 -13.39
C ARG A 72 20.94 -0.09 -11.97
N TYR A 73 21.83 -0.55 -11.09
CA TYR A 73 21.88 -0.15 -9.67
C TYR A 73 22.11 1.35 -9.45
N GLY A 74 22.91 1.99 -10.33
CA GLY A 74 23.13 3.44 -10.27
C GLY A 74 21.82 4.21 -10.45
N LEU A 75 21.04 3.82 -11.47
CA LEU A 75 19.73 4.43 -11.75
C LEU A 75 18.72 4.15 -10.63
N HIS A 76 18.72 2.93 -10.06
CA HIS A 76 17.90 2.60 -8.89
C HIS A 76 18.18 3.57 -7.72
N LYS A 77 19.46 3.83 -7.42
CA LYS A 77 19.83 4.78 -6.36
C LYS A 77 19.39 6.21 -6.66
N VAL A 78 19.59 6.70 -7.89
CA VAL A 78 19.25 8.07 -8.28
C VAL A 78 17.73 8.27 -8.29
N MET A 79 16.99 7.40 -8.98
CA MET A 79 15.53 7.46 -9.02
C MET A 79 14.89 7.18 -7.67
N GLY A 80 15.54 6.39 -6.82
CA GLY A 80 15.10 6.17 -5.44
C GLY A 80 14.93 7.47 -4.66
N LEU A 81 15.68 8.53 -4.97
CA LEU A 81 15.49 9.84 -4.32
C LEU A 81 14.13 10.47 -4.65
N MET A 82 13.53 10.15 -5.80
CA MET A 82 12.20 10.64 -6.18
C MET A 82 11.09 10.05 -5.28
N SER A 83 11.36 8.94 -4.59
CA SER A 83 10.38 8.34 -3.67
C SER A 83 10.14 9.20 -2.42
N LEU A 84 11.09 10.04 -2.01
CA LEU A 84 10.95 10.92 -0.84
C LEU A 84 9.86 11.99 -1.00
N PRO A 85 9.92 12.89 -2.01
CA PRO A 85 8.85 13.86 -2.21
C PRO A 85 7.52 13.18 -2.58
N LEU A 86 7.56 12.05 -3.28
CA LEU A 86 6.35 11.31 -3.63
C LEU A 86 5.67 10.70 -2.40
N ALA A 87 6.42 10.07 -1.49
CA ALA A 87 5.88 9.54 -0.24
C ALA A 87 5.34 10.66 0.66
N ALA A 88 6.02 11.81 0.72
CA ALA A 88 5.50 12.98 1.43
C ALA A 88 4.15 13.44 0.84
N ALA A 89 4.05 13.50 -0.48
CA ALA A 89 2.80 13.82 -1.17
C ALA A 89 1.72 12.77 -0.91
N MET A 90 2.04 11.47 -0.90
CA MET A 90 1.08 10.41 -0.56
C MET A 90 0.51 10.57 0.85
N ILE A 91 1.34 10.94 1.82
CA ILE A 91 0.89 11.16 3.21
C ILE A 91 -0.07 12.34 3.27
N VAL A 92 0.34 13.50 2.71
CA VAL A 92 -0.49 14.72 2.71
C VAL A 92 -1.82 14.50 1.99
N PHE A 93 -1.79 13.99 0.75
CA PHE A 93 -3.00 13.75 -0.03
C PHE A 93 -3.80 12.54 0.45
N GLY A 94 -3.19 11.64 1.24
CA GLY A 94 -3.90 10.61 2.00
C GLY A 94 -4.82 11.25 3.05
N PHE A 95 -4.29 12.13 3.88
CA PHE A 95 -5.09 12.82 4.90
C PHE A 95 -6.16 13.74 4.29
N LEU A 96 -5.85 14.43 3.19
CA LEU A 96 -6.87 15.21 2.46
C LEU A 96 -7.99 14.32 1.91
N ALA A 97 -7.67 13.11 1.43
CA ALA A 97 -8.67 12.14 0.98
C ALA A 97 -9.53 11.61 2.15
N ILE A 98 -8.98 11.48 3.35
CA ILE A 98 -9.75 11.16 4.57
C ILE A 98 -10.77 12.26 4.85
N GLY A 99 -10.34 13.53 4.86
CA GLY A 99 -11.24 14.66 5.10
C GLY A 99 -12.35 14.76 4.06
N ASP A 100 -12.02 14.56 2.78
CA ASP A 100 -13.00 14.50 1.69
C ASP A 100 -14.03 13.36 1.90
N ALA A 101 -13.56 12.16 2.21
CA ALA A 101 -14.44 11.01 2.43
C ALA A 101 -15.36 11.21 3.64
N TYR A 102 -14.83 11.76 4.74
CA TYR A 102 -15.60 12.08 5.93
C TYR A 102 -16.66 13.15 5.67
N ALA A 103 -16.30 14.24 4.98
CA ALA A 103 -17.24 15.31 4.62
C ALA A 103 -18.37 14.83 3.69
N ARG A 104 -18.11 13.79 2.87
CA ARG A 104 -19.13 13.14 2.04
C ARG A 104 -19.93 12.05 2.75
N GLY A 105 -19.67 11.81 4.04
CA GLY A 105 -20.36 10.80 4.83
C GLY A 105 -20.09 9.37 4.36
N VAL A 106 -18.92 9.09 3.78
CA VAL A 106 -18.56 7.72 3.36
C VAL A 106 -18.57 6.80 4.57
N ASP A 107 -19.41 5.77 4.53
CA ASP A 107 -19.43 4.68 5.48
C ASP A 107 -19.07 3.35 4.78
N SER A 108 -18.38 2.48 5.53
CA SER A 108 -18.08 1.10 5.10
C SER A 108 -18.07 0.13 6.29
N PHE A 109 -18.24 0.63 7.52
CA PHE A 109 -18.17 -0.18 8.73
C PHE A 109 -19.22 0.22 9.77
N GLY A 110 -20.27 0.93 9.37
CA GLY A 110 -21.38 1.35 10.23
C GLY A 110 -21.44 2.85 10.52
N SER A 111 -20.32 3.57 10.46
CA SER A 111 -20.30 5.04 10.51
C SER A 111 -19.10 5.65 9.78
N PRO A 112 -19.16 6.95 9.38
CA PRO A 112 -18.02 7.66 8.83
C PRO A 112 -16.82 7.72 9.78
N GLU A 113 -17.05 7.88 11.08
CA GLU A 113 -15.98 7.90 12.08
C GLU A 113 -15.26 6.55 12.17
N GLN A 114 -16.01 5.45 12.17
CA GLN A 114 -15.40 4.12 12.17
C GLN A 114 -14.63 3.87 10.88
N PHE A 115 -15.11 4.36 9.73
CA PHE A 115 -14.38 4.25 8.46
C PHE A 115 -13.02 4.94 8.50
N VAL A 116 -12.92 6.13 9.11
CA VAL A 116 -11.67 6.94 9.17
C VAL A 116 -10.48 6.20 9.77
N ILE A 117 -10.70 5.23 10.68
CA ILE A 117 -9.60 4.48 11.31
C ILE A 117 -8.78 3.69 10.29
N VAL A 118 -9.42 3.20 9.22
CA VAL A 118 -8.75 2.39 8.19
C VAL A 118 -7.72 3.21 7.42
N PRO A 119 -8.09 4.28 6.67
CA PRO A 119 -7.12 5.07 5.94
C PRO A 119 -6.14 5.80 6.87
N PHE A 120 -6.53 6.16 8.10
CA PHE A 120 -5.61 6.71 9.09
C PHE A 120 -4.47 5.72 9.38
N MET A 121 -4.82 4.47 9.72
CA MET A 121 -3.82 3.43 10.01
C MET A 121 -3.02 3.03 8.77
N ASP A 122 -3.61 3.09 7.57
CA ASP A 122 -2.92 2.84 6.31
C ASP A 122 -1.82 3.87 6.06
N ILE A 123 -2.09 5.17 6.28
CA ILE A 123 -1.10 6.24 6.10
C ILE A 123 0.02 6.12 7.13
N VAL A 124 -0.32 5.97 8.42
CA VAL A 124 0.67 5.86 9.50
C VAL A 124 1.53 4.61 9.33
N GLY A 125 0.90 3.48 9.02
CA GLY A 125 1.60 2.22 8.76
C GLY A 125 2.48 2.29 7.52
N PHE A 126 1.96 2.79 6.40
CA PHE A 126 2.75 3.01 5.18
C PHE A 126 3.99 3.85 5.46
N ALA A 127 3.82 5.01 6.10
CA ALA A 127 4.93 5.91 6.41
C ALA A 127 5.98 5.20 7.28
N GLY A 128 5.56 4.56 8.37
CA GLY A 128 6.45 3.84 9.28
C GLY A 128 7.24 2.72 8.58
N ILE A 129 6.56 1.88 7.80
CA ILE A 129 7.18 0.75 7.09
C ILE A 129 8.12 1.26 5.99
N TYR A 130 7.69 2.25 5.22
CA TYR A 130 8.48 2.87 4.15
C TYR A 130 9.76 3.51 4.69
N PHE A 131 9.67 4.39 5.70
CA PHE A 131 10.86 5.03 6.27
C PHE A 131 11.79 4.01 6.93
N THR A 132 11.25 2.99 7.60
CA THR A 132 12.05 1.86 8.10
C THR A 132 12.79 1.17 6.94
N GLY A 133 12.12 0.95 5.81
CA GLY A 133 12.75 0.41 4.61
C GLY A 133 13.89 1.27 4.07
N LEU A 134 13.79 2.60 4.14
CA LEU A 134 14.90 3.51 3.78
C LEU A 134 16.07 3.47 4.77
N LEU A 135 15.79 3.29 6.07
CA LEU A 135 16.83 3.10 7.09
C LEU A 135 17.60 1.80 6.84
N PHE A 136 16.90 0.75 6.43
CA PHE A 136 17.51 -0.55 6.09
C PHE A 136 18.00 -0.65 4.64
N ARG A 137 18.18 0.47 3.91
CA ARG A 137 18.69 0.46 2.51
C ARG A 137 20.06 -0.22 2.33
N GLY A 138 20.88 -0.25 3.37
CA GLY A 138 22.15 -0.99 3.40
C GLY A 138 22.01 -2.51 3.54
N ARG A 139 20.79 -3.02 3.78
CA ARG A 139 20.46 -4.46 3.90
C ARG A 139 19.45 -4.83 2.80
N PRO A 140 19.90 -5.18 1.58
CA PRO A 140 19.02 -5.36 0.42
C PRO A 140 17.87 -6.34 0.66
N ALA A 141 18.12 -7.42 1.41
CA ALA A 141 17.11 -8.41 1.79
C ALA A 141 15.92 -7.80 2.56
N THR A 142 16.21 -6.90 3.50
CA THR A 142 15.22 -6.22 4.34
C THR A 142 14.57 -5.07 3.60
N HIS A 143 15.37 -4.24 2.93
CA HIS A 143 14.91 -3.06 2.19
C HIS A 143 13.80 -3.39 1.19
N LYS A 144 14.05 -4.33 0.27
CA LYS A 144 13.08 -4.68 -0.77
C LYS A 144 11.78 -5.27 -0.22
N ARG A 145 11.86 -6.01 0.91
CA ARG A 145 10.69 -6.54 1.60
C ARG A 145 9.86 -5.42 2.19
N LEU A 146 10.50 -4.47 2.87
CA LEU A 146 9.79 -3.32 3.45
C LEU A 146 9.17 -2.42 2.38
N MET A 147 9.83 -2.22 1.23
CA MET A 147 9.22 -1.47 0.10
C MET A 147 7.97 -2.17 -0.46
N LEU A 148 8.04 -3.50 -0.63
CA LEU A 148 6.89 -4.31 -1.04
C LEU A 148 5.78 -4.26 0.00
N LEU A 149 6.12 -4.53 1.26
CA LEU A 149 5.18 -4.66 2.37
C LEU A 149 4.52 -3.33 2.74
N ALA A 150 5.20 -2.19 2.58
CA ALA A 150 4.57 -0.87 2.72
C ALA A 150 3.41 -0.71 1.73
N THR A 151 3.61 -1.16 0.49
CA THR A 151 2.58 -1.09 -0.55
C THR A 151 1.48 -2.12 -0.34
N VAL A 152 1.83 -3.36 0.05
CA VAL A 152 0.84 -4.38 0.43
C VAL A 152 0.00 -3.91 1.61
N TYR A 153 0.59 -3.21 2.58
CA TYR A 153 -0.12 -2.70 3.76
C TYR A 153 -1.16 -1.63 3.35
N ALA A 154 -0.80 -0.72 2.44
CA ALA A 154 -1.65 0.38 1.97
C ALA A 154 -2.64 -0.02 0.84
N ILE A 155 -2.65 -1.27 0.37
CA ILE A 155 -3.41 -1.69 -0.82
C ILE A 155 -4.92 -1.82 -0.58
N LEU A 156 -5.36 -1.86 0.69
CA LEU A 156 -6.70 -2.26 1.07
C LEU A 156 -7.82 -1.48 0.36
N PRO A 157 -7.74 -0.16 0.14
CA PRO A 157 -8.77 0.58 -0.60
C PRO A 157 -8.92 0.11 -2.06
N ALA A 158 -7.85 -0.34 -2.72
CA ALA A 158 -7.92 -0.91 -4.06
C ALA A 158 -8.62 -2.27 -4.04
N THR A 159 -8.22 -3.16 -3.14
CA THR A 159 -8.77 -4.52 -3.08
C THR A 159 -10.21 -4.54 -2.56
N ALA A 160 -10.58 -3.65 -1.64
CA ALA A 160 -11.96 -3.49 -1.17
C ALA A 160 -12.89 -3.06 -2.31
N ARG A 161 -12.45 -2.14 -3.19
CA ARG A 161 -13.22 -1.74 -4.37
C ARG A 161 -13.44 -2.89 -5.36
N ILE A 162 -12.46 -3.78 -5.53
CA ILE A 162 -12.67 -5.01 -6.31
C ILE A 162 -13.81 -5.83 -5.69
N GLY A 163 -13.79 -6.02 -4.37
CA GLY A 163 -14.86 -6.69 -3.63
C GLY A 163 -16.23 -6.04 -3.83
N ILE A 164 -16.31 -4.71 -3.69
CA ILE A 164 -17.54 -3.94 -3.86
C ILE A 164 -18.07 -4.03 -5.30
N PHE A 165 -17.23 -3.76 -6.30
CA PHE A 165 -17.67 -3.61 -7.68
C PHE A 165 -17.98 -4.93 -8.38
N TYR A 166 -17.27 -6.01 -8.05
CA TYR A 166 -17.39 -7.28 -8.77
C TYR A 166 -18.12 -8.37 -7.98
N PHE A 167 -18.30 -8.18 -6.66
CA PHE A 167 -18.85 -9.23 -5.80
C PHE A 167 -19.83 -8.71 -4.74
N ALA A 168 -20.12 -7.40 -4.71
CA ALA A 168 -20.96 -6.76 -3.68
C ALA A 168 -20.52 -7.12 -2.24
N ASN A 169 -19.22 -7.31 -2.02
CA ASN A 169 -18.67 -7.72 -0.73
C ASN A 169 -17.27 -7.13 -0.51
N GLU A 170 -17.19 -6.10 0.33
CA GLU A 170 -15.95 -5.41 0.65
C GLU A 170 -14.93 -6.25 1.43
N PHE A 171 -15.38 -7.30 2.16
CA PHE A 171 -14.48 -8.19 2.92
C PHE A 171 -13.53 -8.98 2.02
N ILE A 172 -13.85 -9.12 0.72
CA ILE A 172 -12.93 -9.66 -0.28
C ILE A 172 -11.64 -8.85 -0.32
N GLY A 173 -11.69 -7.54 -0.05
CA GLY A 173 -10.50 -6.70 0.03
C GLY A 173 -9.49 -7.17 1.08
N LEU A 174 -9.97 -7.58 2.26
CA LEU A 174 -9.14 -8.13 3.33
C LEU A 174 -8.59 -9.51 2.95
N ILE A 175 -9.40 -10.36 2.32
CA ILE A 175 -8.98 -11.69 1.85
C ILE A 175 -7.85 -11.55 0.83
N LEU A 176 -8.00 -10.67 -0.16
CA LEU A 176 -6.96 -10.39 -1.16
C LEU A 176 -5.68 -9.87 -0.50
N GLN A 177 -5.80 -9.00 0.49
CA GLN A 177 -4.63 -8.50 1.22
C GLN A 177 -3.92 -9.62 2.01
N ILE A 178 -4.67 -10.50 2.67
CA ILE A 178 -4.10 -11.68 3.35
C ILE A 178 -3.38 -12.58 2.33
N ILE A 179 -3.98 -12.83 1.17
CA ILE A 179 -3.34 -13.62 0.08
C ILE A 179 -1.99 -13.00 -0.33
N LEU A 180 -1.91 -11.66 -0.45
CA LEU A 180 -0.67 -10.97 -0.77
C LEU A 180 0.40 -11.18 0.31
N PHE A 181 0.03 -11.11 1.60
CA PHE A 181 0.96 -11.44 2.70
C PHE A 181 1.39 -12.90 2.66
N LEU A 182 0.47 -13.83 2.43
CA LEU A 182 0.76 -15.25 2.29
C LEU A 182 1.70 -15.53 1.11
N ALA A 183 1.57 -14.81 0.00
CA ALA A 183 2.50 -14.91 -1.13
C ALA A 183 3.93 -14.52 -0.73
N VAL A 184 4.10 -13.44 0.06
CA VAL A 184 5.42 -13.03 0.57
C VAL A 184 5.97 -14.05 1.58
N MET A 185 5.13 -14.60 2.45
CA MET A 185 5.54 -15.63 3.40
C MET A 185 5.93 -16.94 2.71
N ALA A 186 5.14 -17.38 1.72
CA ALA A 186 5.45 -18.54 0.90
C ALA A 186 6.78 -18.36 0.17
N TYR A 187 7.03 -17.16 -0.37
CA TYR A 187 8.31 -16.83 -0.97
C TYR A 187 9.47 -16.87 0.03
N ASP A 188 9.30 -16.33 1.24
CA ASP A 188 10.31 -16.39 2.30
C ASP A 188 10.66 -17.83 2.68
N LEU A 189 9.63 -18.68 2.87
CA LEU A 189 9.82 -20.11 3.16
C LEU A 189 10.48 -20.86 2.00
N ALA A 190 10.04 -20.63 0.76
CA ALA A 190 10.61 -21.29 -0.41
C ALA A 190 12.07 -20.89 -0.67
N SER A 191 12.40 -19.60 -0.49
CA SER A 191 13.74 -19.07 -0.79
C SER A 191 14.74 -19.18 0.35
N ARG A 192 14.28 -19.22 1.62
CA ARG A 192 15.14 -19.15 2.81
C ARG A 192 14.83 -20.20 3.87
N ARG A 193 13.77 -21.00 3.71
CA ARG A 193 13.26 -21.95 4.70
C ARG A 193 12.87 -21.32 6.04
N ALA A 194 12.71 -20.00 6.07
CA ALA A 194 12.35 -19.25 7.27
C ALA A 194 11.62 -17.95 6.88
N LEU A 195 10.63 -17.56 7.67
CA LEU A 195 9.94 -16.28 7.51
C LEU A 195 10.84 -15.12 7.90
N HIS A 196 10.89 -14.09 7.07
CA HIS A 196 11.71 -12.93 7.37
C HIS A 196 11.06 -12.09 8.50
N PRO A 197 11.84 -11.60 9.49
CA PRO A 197 11.29 -10.79 10.59
C PRO A 197 10.45 -9.61 10.10
N ALA A 198 10.93 -8.87 9.09
CA ALA A 198 10.18 -7.78 8.48
C ALA A 198 8.79 -8.21 7.96
N THR A 199 8.68 -9.39 7.35
CA THR A 199 7.40 -9.94 6.85
C THR A 199 6.44 -10.20 8.01
N LEU A 200 6.93 -10.87 9.06
CA LEU A 200 6.13 -11.16 10.27
C LEU A 200 5.71 -9.89 10.99
N THR A 201 6.61 -8.92 11.16
CA THR A 201 6.32 -7.65 11.81
C THR A 201 5.23 -6.89 11.06
N VAL A 202 5.35 -6.71 9.75
CA VAL A 202 4.33 -5.96 8.99
C VAL A 202 3.00 -6.71 8.92
N PHE A 203 3.03 -8.04 8.83
CA PHE A 203 1.80 -8.84 8.93
C PHE A 203 1.13 -8.68 10.30
N GLY A 204 1.89 -8.75 11.39
CA GLY A 204 1.39 -8.50 12.74
C GLY A 204 0.80 -7.10 12.89
N LEU A 205 1.43 -6.06 12.33
CA LEU A 205 0.86 -4.71 12.28
C LEU A 205 -0.45 -4.67 11.49
N SER A 206 -0.55 -5.44 10.39
CA SER A 206 -1.79 -5.52 9.61
C SER A 206 -2.93 -6.17 10.39
N LEU A 207 -2.63 -7.24 11.15
CA LEU A 207 -3.60 -7.88 12.05
C LEU A 207 -4.00 -6.94 13.20
N LEU A 208 -3.04 -6.22 13.79
CA LEU A 208 -3.32 -5.21 14.80
C LEU A 208 -4.26 -4.13 14.26
N ARG A 209 -4.01 -3.62 13.05
CA ARG A 209 -4.90 -2.66 12.38
C ARG A 209 -6.33 -3.20 12.26
N VAL A 210 -6.51 -4.47 11.88
CA VAL A 210 -7.84 -5.10 11.82
C VAL A 210 -8.47 -5.17 13.21
N GLY A 211 -7.69 -5.55 14.23
CA GLY A 211 -8.15 -5.54 15.63
C GLY A 211 -8.58 -4.14 16.10
N LEU A 212 -7.84 -3.10 15.73
CA LEU A 212 -8.18 -1.71 16.05
C LEU A 212 -9.43 -1.23 15.33
N LEU A 213 -9.62 -1.61 14.05
CA LEU A 213 -10.83 -1.30 13.29
C LEU A 213 -12.09 -1.80 14.01
N PHE A 214 -12.10 -3.05 14.48
CA PHE A 214 -13.27 -3.64 15.13
C PHE A 214 -13.35 -3.39 16.64
N GLY A 215 -12.21 -3.13 17.30
CA GLY A 215 -12.16 -2.91 18.74
C GLY A 215 -12.26 -1.44 19.16
N ILE A 216 -11.56 -0.53 18.45
CA ILE A 216 -11.53 0.91 18.76
C ILE A 216 -12.42 1.71 17.82
N GLY A 217 -12.46 1.35 16.54
CA GLY A 217 -13.27 2.03 15.52
C GLY A 217 -14.73 2.32 15.93
N PRO A 218 -15.50 1.37 16.51
CA PRO A 218 -16.88 1.61 16.92
C PRO A 218 -17.03 2.36 18.26
N SER A 219 -15.94 2.72 18.93
CA SER A 219 -16.00 3.35 20.27
C SER A 219 -16.37 4.83 20.22
N ALA A 220 -17.08 5.30 21.25
CA ALA A 220 -17.43 6.72 21.40
C ALA A 220 -16.20 7.63 21.53
N ALA A 221 -15.11 7.12 22.13
CA ALA A 221 -13.85 7.86 22.27
C ALA A 221 -13.21 8.13 20.89
N TRP A 222 -13.19 7.12 20.01
CA TRP A 222 -12.71 7.28 18.64
C TRP A 222 -13.60 8.24 17.85
N ALA A 223 -14.92 8.07 17.91
CA ALA A 223 -15.84 8.95 17.21
C ALA A 223 -15.71 10.42 17.68
N GLY A 224 -15.58 10.65 18.99
CA GLY A 224 -15.33 11.98 19.54
C GLY A 224 -14.02 12.59 19.07
N LEU A 225 -12.95 11.80 18.98
CA LEU A 225 -11.67 12.25 18.43
C LEU A 225 -11.80 12.64 16.95
N VAL A 226 -12.40 11.79 16.12
CA VAL A 226 -12.59 12.06 14.69
C VAL A 226 -13.37 13.35 14.49
N ARG A 227 -14.48 13.54 15.22
CA ARG A 227 -15.28 14.77 15.15
C ARG A 227 -14.51 16.01 15.57
N SER A 228 -13.69 15.91 16.62
CA SER A 228 -12.88 17.05 17.07
C SER A 228 -11.84 17.52 16.05
N VAL A 229 -11.42 16.62 15.14
CA VAL A 229 -10.37 16.89 14.14
C VAL A 229 -10.97 17.23 12.76
N LEU A 230 -12.05 16.55 12.37
CA LEU A 230 -12.63 16.64 11.03
C LEU A 230 -13.99 17.38 10.95
N GLY A 231 -14.59 17.73 12.10
CA GLY A 231 -15.89 18.42 12.20
C GLY A 231 -17.03 17.54 12.70
#